data_AF-A0A7J9GAA1-F1
#
_entry.id   AF-A0A7J9GAA1-F1
#
_cell.length_a   1.000
_cell.length_b   1.000
_cell.length_c   1.000
_cell.angle_alpha   90.00
_cell.angle_beta   90.00
_cell.angle_gamma   90.00
#
_symmetry.space_group_name_H-M   'P 1'
#
loop_
_entity.id
_entity.type
_entity.pdbx_description
1 polymer ?
#
loop_
_entity_poly.entity_id
_entity_poly.type
_entity_poly.pdbx_seq_one_letter_code
_entity_poly.pdbx_strand_id
1 'polypeptide(L)' 'ENGHVKRPHDDDIQSNVLEIIGSNIQSTFITCPADPAATLGIKLPFLVMIVKNLKKYFSFEIQVLDDKNVRRRFRASNF' A
#
# COMPACT_ATOMS: atom_id res chain seq x y z
N GLU A 1 18.41 -6.54 9.98
CA GLU A 1 17.53 -6.57 8.79
C GLU A 1 16.11 -6.32 9.27
N ASN A 2 15.53 -5.16 8.98
CA ASN A 2 14.38 -4.63 9.72
C ASN A 2 13.05 -4.68 8.93
N GLY A 3 12.90 -5.69 8.07
CA GLY A 3 11.67 -6.00 7.37
C GLY A 3 11.85 -7.08 6.29
N HIS A 4 10.75 -7.62 5.79
CA HIS A 4 10.73 -8.60 4.72
C HIS A 4 9.50 -8.46 3.82
N VAL A 5 9.65 -8.94 2.58
CA VAL A 5 8.56 -9.15 1.63
C VAL A 5 8.54 -10.63 1.24
N LYS A 6 7.43 -11.33 1.48
CA LYS A 6 7.30 -12.77 1.25
C LYS A 6 5.95 -13.11 0.61
N ARG A 7 5.83 -14.33 0.09
CA ARG A 7 4.57 -14.88 -0.43
C ARG A 7 4.13 -16.15 0.34
N PRO A 8 3.72 -16.03 1.62
CA PRO A 8 3.26 -17.18 2.39
C PRO A 8 1.87 -17.65 1.93
N HIS A 9 1.53 -18.89 2.27
CA HIS A 9 0.15 -19.40 2.22
C HIS A 9 -0.63 -18.87 3.42
N ASP A 10 -1.83 -18.34 3.20
CA ASP A 10 -2.73 -17.86 4.25
C ASP A 10 -3.84 -18.90 4.50
N ASP A 11 -3.88 -19.41 5.73
CA ASP A 11 -4.77 -20.50 6.11
C ASP A 11 -6.26 -20.11 6.12
N ASP A 12 -6.61 -18.84 6.33
CA ASP A 12 -8.01 -18.42 6.41
C ASP A 12 -8.68 -18.40 5.02
N ILE A 13 -7.89 -18.10 3.98
CA ILE A 13 -8.36 -18.04 2.59
C ILE A 13 -7.82 -19.16 1.70
N GLN A 14 -6.98 -20.05 2.25
CA GLN A 14 -6.35 -21.17 1.55
C GLN A 14 -5.65 -20.75 0.25
N SER A 15 -4.95 -19.61 0.28
CA SER A 15 -4.28 -19.02 -0.90
C SER A 15 -3.02 -18.27 -0.51
N ASN A 16 -2.10 -18.08 -1.46
CA ASN A 16 -0.91 -17.27 -1.24
C ASN A 16 -1.25 -15.77 -1.20
N VAL A 17 -0.60 -15.05 -0.28
CA VAL A 17 -0.76 -13.60 -0.11
C VAL A 17 0.59 -12.89 -0.22
N LEU A 18 0.59 -11.61 -0.55
CA LEU A 18 1.80 -10.79 -0.46
C LEU A 18 1.92 -10.24 0.97
N GLU A 19 2.91 -10.69 1.70
CA GLU A 19 3.20 -10.21 3.05
C GLU A 19 4.34 -9.20 3.03
N ILE A 20 4.11 -8.03 3.63
CA ILE A 20 5.11 -6.98 3.82
C ILE A 20 5.11 -6.61 5.30
N ILE A 21 6.21 -6.87 6.00
CA ILE A 21 6.34 -6.61 7.44
C ILE A 21 7.68 -5.90 7.67
N GLY A 22 7.68 -4.86 8.49
CA GLY A 22 8.89 -4.16 8.93
C GLY A 22 8.72 -3.61 10.34
N SER A 23 9.84 -3.34 11.02
CA SER A 23 9.80 -2.71 12.34
C SER A 23 9.56 -1.19 12.27
N ASN A 24 9.96 -0.56 11.16
CA ASN A 24 9.64 0.84 10.87
C ASN A 24 8.72 0.93 9.64
N ILE A 25 7.53 1.50 9.85
CA ILE A 25 6.49 1.64 8.83
C ILE A 25 6.90 2.58 7.68
N GLN A 26 7.81 3.53 7.95
CA GLN A 26 8.27 4.49 6.94
C GLN A 26 9.34 3.91 6.02
N SER A 27 10.01 2.82 6.41
CA SER A 27 11.12 2.26 5.64
C SER A 27 10.77 1.01 4.85
N THR A 28 9.59 0.42 5.07
CA THR A 28 9.20 -0.87 4.47
C THR A 28 7.87 -0.73 3.76
N PHE A 29 7.90 -0.36 2.48
CA PHE A 29 6.73 -0.16 1.64
C PHE A 29 7.00 -0.56 0.19
N ILE A 30 5.93 -0.76 -0.57
CA ILE A 30 5.97 -0.84 -2.04
C ILE A 30 5.32 0.41 -2.61
N THR A 31 5.82 0.87 -3.75
CA THR A 31 5.25 2.01 -4.47
C THR A 31 4.92 1.61 -5.90
N CYS A 32 3.94 2.31 -6.47
CA CYS A 32 3.60 2.21 -7.88
C CYS A 32 3.25 3.62 -8.38
N PRO A 33 3.82 4.08 -9.50
CA PRO A 33 4.76 3.36 -10.37
C PRO A 33 6.16 3.20 -9.78
N ALA A 34 6.96 2.29 -10.36
CA ALA A 34 8.34 2.05 -9.94
C ALA A 34 9.27 3.23 -10.24
N ASP A 35 8.99 3.94 -11.34
CA ASP A 35 9.64 5.21 -11.67
C ASP A 35 8.96 6.36 -10.91
N PRO A 36 9.66 7.08 -10.01
CA PRO A 36 9.11 8.21 -9.27
C PRO A 36 8.64 9.38 -10.14
N ALA A 37 9.12 9.50 -11.38
CA ALA A 37 8.69 10.53 -12.32
C ALA A 37 7.40 10.15 -13.07
N ALA A 38 7.08 8.86 -13.14
CA ALA A 38 5.90 8.36 -13.82
C ALA A 38 4.63 8.54 -12.97
N THR A 39 3.47 8.48 -13.63
CA THR A 39 2.15 8.49 -12.96
C THR A 39 1.30 7.31 -13.42
N LEU A 40 0.45 6.82 -12.52
CA LEU A 40 -0.50 5.75 -12.82
C LEU A 40 -1.84 6.36 -13.24
N GLY A 41 -2.24 6.19 -14.50
CA GLY A 41 -3.41 6.83 -15.11
C GLY A 41 -4.77 6.18 -14.78
N ILE A 42 -5.01 5.80 -13.52
CA ILE A 42 -6.29 5.19 -13.09
C ILE A 42 -7.35 6.27 -12.93
N LYS A 43 -8.49 6.10 -13.60
CA LYS A 43 -9.65 7.03 -13.56
C LYS A 43 -10.84 6.51 -12.75
N LEU A 44 -10.75 5.28 -12.23
CA LEU A 44 -11.85 4.67 -11.49
C LEU A 44 -12.06 5.39 -10.15
N PRO A 45 -13.31 5.67 -9.75
CA PRO A 45 -13.60 6.46 -8.55
C PRO A 45 -13.39 5.71 -7.24
N PHE A 46 -13.31 4.38 -7.28
CA PHE A 46 -13.20 3.54 -6.09
C PHE A 46 -11.90 2.74 -6.11
N LEU A 47 -11.15 2.86 -5.01
CA LEU A 47 -10.02 1.98 -4.71
C LEU A 47 -10.44 1.00 -3.62
N VAL A 48 -10.38 -0.29 -3.93
CA VAL A 48 -10.67 -1.37 -2.97
C VAL A 48 -9.37 -2.11 -2.67
N MET A 49 -9.04 -2.24 -1.39
CA MET A 49 -7.88 -2.99 -0.92
C MET A 49 -8.35 -4.12 0.00
N ILE A 50 -7.93 -5.35 -0.29
CA ILE A 50 -8.18 -6.51 0.57
C ILE A 50 -6.92 -6.72 1.42
N VAL A 51 -7.01 -6.48 2.72
CA VAL A 51 -5.88 -6.53 3.65
C VAL A 51 -6.27 -7.34 4.89
N LYS A 52 -5.35 -8.18 5.37
CA LYS A 52 -5.49 -8.90 6.64
C LYS A 52 -5.03 -8.00 7.80
N ASN A 53 -5.88 -7.83 8.81
CA ASN A 53 -5.52 -7.07 10.01
C ASN A 53 -4.62 -7.92 10.94
N LEU A 54 -3.32 -7.63 10.92
CA LEU A 54 -2.33 -8.29 11.78
C LEU A 54 -2.22 -7.69 13.19
N LYS A 55 -3.09 -6.74 13.56
CA LYS A 55 -3.03 -5.96 14.82
C LYS A 55 -1.67 -5.26 15.02
N LYS A 56 -1.05 -4.82 13.93
CA LYS A 56 0.20 -4.04 13.90
C LYS A 56 -0.05 -2.70 13.22
N TYR A 57 0.89 -1.77 13.35
CA TYR A 57 0.81 -0.51 12.63
C TYR A 57 0.79 -0.74 11.12
N PHE A 58 -0.15 -0.07 10.46
CA PHE A 58 -0.39 -0.13 9.03
C PHE A 58 -0.80 1.26 8.53
N SER A 59 -0.25 1.66 7.39
CA SER A 59 -0.70 2.86 6.68
C SER A 59 -0.58 2.64 5.18
N PHE A 60 -1.50 3.24 4.43
CA PHE A 60 -1.40 3.33 2.98
C PHE A 60 -1.56 4.78 2.53
N GLU A 61 -0.96 5.10 1.40
CA GLU A 61 -0.97 6.43 0.82
C GLU A 61 -1.41 6.36 -0.64
N ILE A 62 -2.22 7.32 -1.07
CA ILE A 62 -2.56 7.53 -2.48
C ILE A 62 -2.31 8.98 -2.87
N GLN A 63 -1.85 9.17 -4.10
CA GLN A 63 -1.74 10.48 -4.72
C GLN A 63 -2.79 10.60 -5.82
N VAL A 64 -3.53 11.70 -5.81
CA VAL A 64 -4.64 11.99 -6.74
C VAL A 64 -4.36 13.31 -7.42
N LEU A 65 -4.56 13.37 -8.73
CA LEU A 65 -4.55 14.61 -9.49
C LEU A 65 -5.97 15.17 -9.52
N ASP A 66 -6.16 16.40 -9.04
CA ASP A 66 -7.45 17.07 -9.10
C ASP A 66 -7.70 17.81 -10.43
N ASP A 67 -8.88 18.39 -10.56
CA ASP A 67 -9.33 19.18 -11.72
C ASP A 67 -8.52 20.47 -11.95
N LYS A 68 -7.73 20.89 -10.96
CA LYS A 68 -6.83 22.04 -11.02
C LYS A 68 -5.38 21.64 -11.28
N ASN A 69 -5.13 20.39 -11.68
CA ASN A 69 -3.80 19.82 -11.86
C ASN A 69 -2.93 19.86 -10.59
N VAL A 70 -3.54 19.89 -9.40
CA VAL A 70 -2.84 19.82 -8.13
C VAL A 70 -2.77 18.37 -7.66
N ARG A 71 -1.56 17.92 -7.31
CA ARG A 71 -1.35 16.60 -6.70
C ARG A 71 -1.74 16.66 -5.22
N ARG A 72 -2.75 15.89 -4.84
CA ARG A 72 -3.21 15.73 -3.46
C ARG A 72 -2.78 14.38 -2.93
N ARG A 73 -2.40 14.34 -1.67
CA ARG A 73 -1.98 13.12 -0.98
C ARG A 73 -2.99 12.78 0.11
N PHE A 74 -3.56 11.58 0.03
CA PHE A 74 -4.39 11.02 1.09
C PHE A 74 -3.64 9.88 1.76
N ARG A 75 -3.63 9.88 3.08
CA ARG A 75 -3.03 8.82 3.89
C ARG A 75 -4.05 8.32 4.89
N ALA A 76 -4.21 7.00 4.95
CA ALA A 76 -4.94 6.33 6.01
C ALA A 76 -3.95 5.53 6.87
N SER A 77 -4.12 5.62 8.18
CA SER A 77 -3.23 5.07 9.21
C SER A 77 -4.06 4.49 10.35
N ASN A 78 -3.56 3.47 11.04
CA ASN A 78 -4.19 2.89 12.23
C ASN A 78 -3.48 3.22 13.55
N PHE A 79 -2.64 4.26 13.54
CA PHE A 79 -1.96 4.86 14.69
C PHE A 79 -2.05 6.38 14.61
#